data_AF-A0A7J4FKG1-F1
#
_entry.id   AF-A0A7J4FKG1-F1
#
_cell.length_a   1.000
_cell.length_b   1.000
_cell.length_c   1.000
_cell.angle_alpha   90.00
_cell.angle_beta   90.00
_cell.angle_gamma   90.00
#
_symmetry.space_group_name_H-M   'P 1'
#
loop_
_entity.id
_entity.type
_entity.pdbx_description
1 polymer ?
#
loop_
_entity_poly.entity_id
_entity_poly.type
_entity_poly.pdbx_seq_one_letter_code
_entity_poly.pdbx_strand_id
1 'polypeptide(L)'
;MKTAFIQRKAGTAMKKIGFIVNPVAGMGGAVGLKGTDGEETLRKAIALGAKPIAPKRAKVFLLHLKNMHCEVSLLAAAGKMGEMEARETEFPCIPIGRSKEKTGPSDTKRAAELMIKEEVDLLVFCGGDGTARDIMDVVDLKLPVLGVPTGVKMHSALFALNPGAAARITARFLSDGLPLKEAEVMDVDEEAFRRGYLSAKLYGYMLVPYEAEYVQSVKCRVLEVKVNLEIKRL
;
A
#
# COMPACT_ATOMS: atom_id res chain seq x y z
N MET A 1 -5.00 -13.77 20.54
CA MET A 1 -4.34 -12.45 20.56
C MET A 1 -5.41 -11.41 20.85
N LYS A 2 -5.18 -10.51 21.82
CA LYS A 2 -6.12 -9.41 22.11
C LYS A 2 -6.00 -8.38 20.98
N THR A 3 -7.04 -8.23 20.17
CA THR A 3 -7.13 -7.12 19.20
C THR A 3 -7.31 -5.83 19.99
N ALA A 4 -6.24 -5.07 20.18
CA ALA A 4 -6.31 -3.77 20.82
C ALA A 4 -6.68 -2.71 19.78
N PHE A 5 -7.88 -2.15 19.89
CA PHE A 5 -8.27 -1.00 19.09
C PHE A 5 -7.67 0.26 19.71
N ILE A 6 -6.88 1.00 18.94
CA ILE A 6 -6.30 2.28 19.36
C ILE A 6 -7.17 3.40 18.82
N GLN A 7 -7.60 4.32 19.69
CA GLN A 7 -8.45 5.46 19.32
C GLN A 7 -7.66 6.77 19.50
N ARG A 8 -7.44 7.52 18.40
CA ARG A 8 -6.86 8.87 18.45
C ARG A 8 -7.97 9.90 18.63
N LYS A 9 -7.78 10.89 19.51
CA LYS A 9 -8.72 12.01 19.68
C LYS A 9 -8.78 12.87 18.40
N ALA A 10 -9.98 13.20 17.96
CA ALA A 10 -10.19 14.19 16.90
C ALA A 10 -9.88 15.60 17.44
N GLY A 11 -8.76 16.18 17.02
CA GLY A 11 -8.47 17.61 17.21
C GLY A 11 -9.12 18.46 16.12
N THR A 12 -9.31 19.75 16.41
CA THR A 12 -9.94 20.77 15.52
C THR A 12 -9.03 21.31 14.42
N ALA A 13 -7.78 20.86 14.34
CA ALA A 13 -6.84 21.23 13.29
C ALA A 13 -7.12 20.45 12.00
N MET A 14 -6.93 21.10 10.85
CA MET A 14 -7.07 20.47 9.53
C MET A 14 -6.21 19.20 9.45
N LYS A 15 -6.84 18.09 9.07
CA LYS A 15 -6.20 16.77 9.03
C LYS A 15 -5.20 16.68 7.88
N LYS A 16 -4.04 16.09 8.13
CA LYS A 16 -2.96 15.92 7.15
C LYS A 16 -2.93 14.49 6.62
N ILE A 17 -2.96 14.35 5.30
CA ILE A 17 -2.77 13.06 4.61
C ILE A 17 -1.38 13.08 3.97
N GLY A 18 -0.55 12.09 4.30
CA GLY A 18 0.62 11.78 3.51
C GLY A 18 0.25 10.91 2.32
N PHE A 19 0.75 11.24 1.13
CA PHE A 19 0.44 10.51 -0.11
C PHE A 19 1.68 10.11 -0.88
N ILE A 20 1.83 8.80 -1.14
CA ILE A 20 2.96 8.23 -1.87
C ILE A 20 2.46 7.31 -2.99
N VAL A 21 2.96 7.48 -4.20
CA VAL A 21 2.73 6.61 -5.34
C VAL A 21 4.05 5.97 -5.72
N ASN A 22 4.09 4.64 -5.80
CA ASN A 22 5.18 3.97 -6.49
C ASN A 22 4.85 3.94 -8.00
N PRO A 23 5.53 4.72 -8.86
CA PRO A 23 5.09 4.95 -10.24
C PRO A 23 5.08 3.67 -11.10
N VAL A 24 5.90 2.68 -10.74
CA VAL A 24 6.06 1.41 -11.47
C VAL A 24 5.24 0.26 -10.88
N ALA A 25 4.57 0.48 -9.74
CA ALA A 25 3.80 -0.58 -9.10
C ALA A 25 2.63 -1.08 -9.96
N GLY A 26 2.44 -2.40 -9.92
CA GLY A 26 1.42 -3.11 -10.69
C GLY A 26 1.84 -3.51 -12.11
N MET A 27 2.91 -2.93 -12.67
CA MET A 27 3.33 -3.18 -14.06
C MET A 27 3.67 -4.65 -14.31
N GLY A 28 4.34 -5.33 -13.39
CA GLY A 28 4.75 -6.72 -13.55
C GLY A 28 3.57 -7.69 -13.59
N GLY A 29 2.60 -7.51 -12.68
CA GLY A 29 1.41 -8.34 -12.64
C GLY A 29 0.57 -8.28 -13.92
N ALA A 30 0.51 -7.13 -14.58
CA ALA A 30 -0.24 -6.95 -15.83
C ALA A 30 0.32 -7.76 -17.02
N VAL A 31 1.59 -8.13 -16.98
CA VAL A 31 2.26 -8.93 -18.01
C VAL A 31 2.61 -10.34 -17.53
N GLY A 32 1.95 -10.82 -16.46
CA GLY A 32 2.16 -12.15 -15.92
C GLY A 32 3.47 -12.33 -15.14
N LEU A 33 4.24 -11.26 -14.92
CA LEU A 33 5.43 -11.29 -14.07
C LEU A 33 5.04 -11.32 -12.59
N LYS A 34 6.00 -11.71 -11.75
CA LYS A 34 5.78 -11.93 -10.33
C LYS A 34 5.80 -10.63 -9.51
N GLY A 35 6.49 -9.61 -10.02
CA GLY A 35 6.58 -8.25 -9.47
C GLY A 35 7.34 -7.34 -10.45
N THR A 36 7.78 -6.18 -9.98
CA THR A 36 8.71 -5.27 -10.69
C THR A 36 9.92 -4.90 -9.84
N ASP A 37 10.20 -5.72 -8.82
CA ASP A 37 11.30 -5.48 -7.91
C ASP A 37 12.61 -5.83 -8.66
N GLY A 38 13.46 -4.81 -8.80
CA GLY A 38 14.70 -4.87 -9.58
C GLY A 38 14.60 -4.29 -10.99
N GLU A 39 15.70 -3.67 -11.44
CA GLU A 39 15.76 -2.97 -12.73
C GLU A 39 15.56 -3.92 -13.93
N GLU A 40 16.09 -5.14 -13.85
CA GLU A 40 15.93 -6.15 -14.90
C GLU A 40 14.46 -6.58 -15.08
N THR A 41 13.77 -6.86 -13.97
CA THR A 41 12.35 -7.23 -13.96
C THR A 41 11.48 -6.12 -14.53
N LEU A 42 11.76 -4.87 -14.17
CA LEU A 42 11.06 -3.70 -14.71
C LEU A 42 11.30 -3.54 -16.22
N ARG A 43 12.55 -3.66 -16.69
CA ARG A 43 12.87 -3.63 -18.13
C ARG A 43 12.12 -4.72 -18.89
N LYS A 44 12.09 -5.94 -18.35
CA LYS A 44 11.32 -7.06 -18.92
C LYS A 44 9.82 -6.75 -18.96
N ALA A 45 9.27 -6.15 -17.90
CA ALA A 45 7.85 -5.78 -17.89
C ALA A 45 7.52 -4.77 -19.00
N ILE A 46 8.36 -3.75 -19.16
CA ILE A 46 8.23 -2.73 -20.21
C ILE A 46 8.34 -3.37 -21.60
N ALA A 47 9.31 -4.27 -21.81
CA ALA A 47 9.46 -5.00 -23.07
C ALA A 47 8.25 -5.87 -23.42
N LEU A 48 7.54 -6.38 -22.41
CA LEU A 48 6.28 -7.11 -22.56
C LEU A 48 5.05 -6.19 -22.70
N GLY A 49 5.24 -4.87 -22.80
CA GLY A 49 4.16 -3.89 -23.02
C GLY A 49 3.47 -3.40 -21.75
N ALA A 50 4.05 -3.62 -20.57
CA ALA A 50 3.48 -3.13 -19.32
C ALA A 50 3.33 -1.60 -19.31
N LYS A 51 2.19 -1.12 -18.85
CA LYS A 51 1.90 0.32 -18.67
C LYS A 51 1.73 0.64 -17.19
N PRO A 52 2.08 1.87 -16.75
CA PRO A 52 1.88 2.28 -15.36
C PRO A 52 0.41 2.14 -14.90
N ILE A 53 0.21 1.48 -13.76
CA ILE A 53 -1.11 1.22 -13.16
C ILE A 53 -1.32 2.10 -11.92
N ALA A 54 -0.30 2.19 -11.07
CA ALA A 54 -0.37 2.95 -9.83
C ALA A 54 -0.79 4.42 -10.02
N PRO A 55 -0.22 5.20 -10.97
CA PRO A 55 -0.69 6.56 -11.24
C PRO A 55 -2.18 6.65 -11.58
N LYS A 56 -2.71 5.70 -12.36
CA LYS A 56 -4.12 5.70 -12.73
C LYS A 56 -5.02 5.46 -11.53
N ARG A 57 -4.65 4.50 -10.66
CA ARG A 57 -5.42 4.19 -9.45
C ARG A 57 -5.30 5.28 -8.39
N ALA A 58 -4.13 5.91 -8.27
CA ALA A 58 -3.91 7.11 -7.46
C ALA A 58 -4.90 8.23 -7.85
N LYS A 59 -5.03 8.52 -9.15
CA LYS A 59 -6.01 9.52 -9.62
C LYS A 59 -7.44 9.15 -9.29
N VAL A 60 -7.84 7.89 -9.46
CA VAL A 60 -9.18 7.43 -9.07
C VAL A 60 -9.43 7.61 -7.58
N PHE A 61 -8.45 7.25 -6.72
CA PHE A 61 -8.53 7.50 -5.28
C PHE A 61 -8.72 8.99 -4.96
N LEU A 62 -7.89 9.87 -5.54
CA LEU A 62 -7.95 11.31 -5.29
C LEU A 62 -9.27 11.93 -5.76
N LEU A 63 -9.79 11.53 -6.92
CA LEU A 63 -11.09 11.99 -7.41
C LEU A 63 -12.24 11.58 -6.49
N HIS A 64 -12.24 10.33 -6.01
CA HIS A 64 -13.23 9.90 -5.02
C HIS A 64 -13.13 10.69 -3.72
N LEU A 65 -11.91 10.90 -3.21
CA LEU A 65 -11.71 11.65 -1.97
C LEU A 65 -12.13 13.12 -2.11
N LYS A 66 -11.84 13.75 -3.26
CA LYS A 66 -12.26 15.12 -3.58
C LYS A 66 -13.78 15.26 -3.59
N ASN A 67 -14.48 14.29 -4.18
CA ASN A 67 -15.95 14.29 -4.25
C ASN A 67 -16.63 14.04 -2.90
N MET A 68 -15.89 13.59 -1.88
CA MET A 68 -16.40 13.45 -0.51
C MET A 68 -16.33 14.77 0.28
N HIS A 69 -15.79 15.85 -0.31
CA HIS A 69 -15.68 17.18 0.29
C HIS A 69 -14.99 17.18 1.68
N CYS A 70 -14.01 16.30 1.89
CA CYS A 70 -13.24 16.26 3.12
C CYS A 70 -12.25 17.43 3.19
N GLU A 71 -12.28 18.19 4.29
CA GLU A 71 -11.28 19.24 4.55
C GLU A 71 -9.97 18.61 5.06
N VAL A 72 -9.05 18.34 4.13
CA VAL A 72 -7.76 17.70 4.41
C VAL A 72 -6.62 18.40 3.69
N SER A 73 -5.46 18.46 4.33
CA SER A 73 -4.20 18.91 3.74
C SER A 73 -3.45 17.71 3.18
N LEU A 74 -3.29 17.65 1.85
CA LEU A 74 -2.56 16.57 1.18
C LEU A 74 -1.08 16.92 1.06
N LEU A 75 -0.21 16.17 1.73
CA LEU A 75 1.24 16.21 1.53
C LEU A 75 1.59 15.09 0.55
N ALA A 76 2.00 15.44 -0.66
CA ALA A 76 2.26 14.47 -1.73
C ALA A 76 3.77 14.34 -1.98
N ALA A 77 4.27 13.12 -2.13
CA ALA A 77 5.67 12.92 -2.50
C ALA A 77 5.95 13.49 -3.90
N ALA A 78 7.05 14.22 -4.02
CA ALA A 78 7.34 15.06 -5.18
C ALA A 78 7.44 14.28 -6.51
N GLY A 79 7.09 14.96 -7.60
CA GLY A 79 7.11 14.47 -8.97
C GLY A 79 6.12 13.35 -9.22
N LYS A 80 6.60 12.27 -9.83
CA LYS A 80 5.79 11.09 -10.22
C LYS A 80 5.31 10.26 -9.02
N MET A 81 5.72 10.61 -7.80
CA MET A 81 5.40 9.85 -6.59
C MET A 81 4.13 10.34 -5.88
N GLY A 82 3.25 11.08 -6.56
CA GLY A 82 1.97 11.52 -6.02
C GLY A 82 1.64 12.98 -6.32
N GLU A 83 2.63 13.86 -6.42
CA GLU A 83 2.44 15.29 -6.75
C GLU A 83 1.78 15.47 -8.13
N MET A 84 2.25 14.75 -9.14
CA MET A 84 1.69 14.83 -10.49
C MET A 84 0.22 14.38 -10.52
N GLU A 85 -0.11 13.27 -9.87
CA GLU A 85 -1.47 12.75 -9.79
C GLU A 85 -2.42 13.70 -9.05
N ALA A 86 -1.95 14.34 -7.98
CA ALA A 86 -2.69 15.37 -7.27
C ALA A 86 -2.95 16.60 -8.15
N ARG A 87 -1.95 17.09 -8.87
CA ARG A 87 -2.12 18.21 -9.82
C ARG A 87 -3.09 17.87 -10.95
N GLU A 88 -2.94 16.70 -11.58
CA GLU A 88 -3.81 16.27 -12.69
C GLU A 88 -5.28 16.09 -12.28
N THR A 89 -5.54 15.81 -11.01
CA THR A 89 -6.90 15.70 -10.45
C THR A 89 -7.38 16.99 -9.79
N GLU A 90 -6.57 18.04 -9.86
CA GLU A 90 -6.80 19.33 -9.21
C GLU A 90 -7.13 19.16 -7.72
N PHE A 91 -6.44 18.23 -7.06
CA PHE A 91 -6.47 18.04 -5.62
C PHE A 91 -5.36 18.92 -5.02
N PRO A 92 -5.68 19.95 -4.23
CA PRO A 92 -4.66 20.82 -3.63
C PRO A 92 -3.68 20.01 -2.80
N CYS A 93 -2.38 20.16 -3.08
CA CYS A 93 -1.33 19.42 -2.37
C CYS A 93 -0.10 20.27 -2.09
N ILE A 94 0.61 19.89 -1.03
CA ILE A 94 1.93 20.40 -0.68
C ILE A 94 2.94 19.33 -1.11
N PRO A 95 3.76 19.57 -2.14
CA PRO A 95 4.76 18.60 -2.55
C PRO A 95 5.88 18.52 -1.51
N ILE A 96 6.29 17.32 -1.15
CA ILE A 96 7.40 17.08 -0.20
C ILE A 96 8.52 16.26 -0.82
N GLY A 97 9.76 16.58 -0.45
CA GLY A 97 10.96 15.93 -0.97
C GLY A 97 11.44 16.53 -2.29
N ARG A 98 12.15 15.73 -3.09
CA ARG A 98 12.72 16.15 -4.38
C ARG A 98 12.21 15.25 -5.50
N SER A 99 11.71 15.86 -6.56
CA SER A 99 11.32 15.15 -7.78
C SER A 99 12.55 14.50 -8.44
N LYS A 100 12.36 13.30 -9.01
CA LYS A 100 13.37 12.54 -9.74
C LYS A 100 12.76 11.91 -10.98
N GLU A 101 13.57 11.72 -12.03
CA GLU A 101 13.13 11.05 -13.25
C GLU A 101 12.89 9.55 -13.06
N LYS A 102 13.80 8.91 -12.32
CA LYS A 102 13.75 7.51 -11.88
C LYS A 102 13.63 7.48 -10.37
N THR A 103 12.74 6.63 -9.87
CA THR A 103 12.50 6.44 -8.44
C THR A 103 12.60 4.95 -8.11
N GLY A 104 12.95 4.65 -6.87
CA GLY A 104 13.03 3.28 -6.36
C GLY A 104 12.67 3.15 -4.89
N PRO A 105 12.93 1.98 -4.29
CA PRO A 105 12.61 1.69 -2.89
C PRO A 105 13.11 2.73 -1.89
N SER A 106 14.34 3.22 -2.08
CA SER A 106 14.93 4.26 -1.22
C SER A 106 14.18 5.58 -1.26
N ASP A 107 13.54 5.91 -2.40
CA ASP A 107 12.75 7.13 -2.54
C ASP A 107 11.40 6.99 -1.82
N THR A 108 10.79 5.80 -1.86
CA THR A 108 9.59 5.48 -1.07
C THR A 108 9.88 5.59 0.43
N LYS A 109 10.99 5.00 0.89
CA LYS A 109 11.45 5.09 2.28
C LYS A 109 11.64 6.53 2.73
N ARG A 110 12.40 7.31 1.95
CA ARG A 110 12.64 8.73 2.22
C ARG A 110 11.36 9.56 2.24
N ALA A 111 10.42 9.29 1.33
CA ALA A 111 9.12 9.96 1.35
C ALA A 111 8.36 9.63 2.64
N ALA A 112 8.32 8.36 3.07
CA ALA A 112 7.69 7.96 4.32
C ALA A 112 8.33 8.62 5.56
N GLU A 113 9.67 8.74 5.60
CA GLU A 113 10.38 9.46 6.67
C GLU A 113 9.94 10.93 6.76
N LEU A 114 9.79 11.60 5.61
CA LEU A 114 9.29 12.97 5.56
C LEU A 114 7.84 13.06 6.05
N MET A 115 6.98 12.11 5.70
CA MET A 115 5.58 12.08 6.18
C MET A 115 5.50 11.96 7.71
N ILE A 116 6.37 11.16 8.32
CA ILE A 116 6.48 11.06 9.79
C ILE A 116 6.93 12.40 10.37
N LYS A 117 7.95 13.02 9.78
CA LYS A 117 8.49 14.31 10.24
C LYS A 117 7.46 15.44 10.17
N GLU A 118 6.60 15.43 9.15
CA GLU A 118 5.52 16.41 8.97
C GLU A 118 4.27 16.09 9.81
N GLU A 119 4.33 15.02 10.61
CA GLU A 119 3.29 14.57 11.53
C GLU A 119 1.92 14.40 10.85
N VAL A 120 1.90 13.69 9.72
CA VAL A 120 0.63 13.41 9.04
C VAL A 120 -0.27 12.50 9.90
N ASP A 121 -1.60 12.63 9.76
CA ASP A 121 -2.56 11.82 10.51
C ASP A 121 -2.69 10.40 9.94
N LEU A 122 -2.55 10.25 8.62
CA LEU A 122 -2.63 9.00 7.87
C LEU A 122 -1.69 9.04 6.66
N LEU A 123 -0.93 7.97 6.45
CA LEU A 123 -0.19 7.75 5.21
C LEU A 123 -0.99 6.86 4.27
N VAL A 124 -1.38 7.38 3.12
CA VAL A 124 -1.98 6.61 2.03
C VAL A 124 -0.94 6.37 0.96
N PHE A 125 -0.80 5.12 0.50
CA PHE A 125 0.11 4.83 -0.61
C PHE A 125 -0.55 4.02 -1.73
N CYS A 126 -0.14 4.26 -2.97
CA CYS A 126 -0.50 3.46 -4.13
C CYS A 126 0.69 2.56 -4.51
N GLY A 127 0.56 1.27 -4.24
CA GLY A 127 1.68 0.34 -4.40
C GLY A 127 1.30 -1.13 -4.37
N GLY A 128 2.32 -1.98 -4.28
CA GLY A 128 2.21 -3.41 -4.05
C GLY A 128 2.76 -3.82 -2.68
N ASP A 129 2.83 -5.13 -2.37
CA ASP A 129 3.46 -5.62 -1.12
C ASP A 129 4.93 -5.18 -1.00
N GLY A 130 5.68 -5.09 -2.12
CA GLY A 130 7.03 -4.50 -2.12
C GLY A 130 7.06 -3.07 -1.57
N THR A 131 6.13 -2.22 -2.01
CA THR A 131 5.98 -0.86 -1.48
C THR A 131 5.52 -0.85 -0.03
N ALA A 132 4.67 -1.79 0.37
CA ALA A 132 4.25 -1.93 1.77
C ALA A 132 5.45 -2.26 2.69
N ARG A 133 6.35 -3.16 2.26
CA ARG A 133 7.60 -3.47 2.97
C ARG A 133 8.51 -2.25 3.08
N ASP A 134 8.70 -1.54 1.96
CA ASP A 134 9.52 -0.32 1.96
C ASP A 134 8.99 0.72 2.95
N ILE A 135 7.67 0.89 3.05
CA ILE A 135 7.05 1.79 4.02
C ILE A 135 7.20 1.25 5.44
N MET A 136 6.99 -0.06 5.64
CA MET A 136 7.09 -0.69 6.96
C MET A 136 8.49 -0.54 7.57
N ASP A 137 9.55 -0.66 6.76
CA ASP A 137 10.95 -0.48 7.19
C ASP A 137 11.21 0.87 7.89
N VAL A 138 10.36 1.85 7.63
CA VAL A 138 10.48 3.23 8.16
C VAL A 138 9.39 3.52 9.20
N VAL A 139 8.14 3.20 8.86
CA VAL A 139 6.95 3.60 9.61
C VAL A 139 6.73 2.71 10.83
N ASP A 140 6.89 1.39 10.68
CA ASP A 140 6.57 0.41 11.72
C ASP A 140 5.17 0.67 12.32
N LEU A 141 5.03 0.88 13.63
CA LEU A 141 3.77 1.20 14.30
C LEU A 141 3.56 2.70 14.60
N LYS A 142 4.41 3.59 14.05
CA LYS A 142 4.42 5.03 14.43
C LYS A 142 3.32 5.86 13.77
N LEU A 143 2.92 5.47 12.55
CA LEU A 143 1.99 6.23 11.71
C LEU A 143 0.97 5.26 11.09
N PRO A 144 -0.34 5.55 11.14
CA PRO A 144 -1.32 4.76 10.42
C PRO A 144 -1.07 4.77 8.90
N VAL A 145 -1.22 3.62 8.27
CA VAL A 145 -0.99 3.41 6.84
C VAL A 145 -2.22 2.78 6.19
N LEU A 146 -2.55 3.21 4.96
CA LEU A 146 -3.58 2.58 4.13
C LEU A 146 -3.06 2.39 2.70
N GLY A 147 -3.14 1.15 2.20
CA GLY A 147 -2.76 0.81 0.84
C GLY A 147 -3.91 0.94 -0.15
N VAL A 148 -3.68 1.69 -1.22
CA VAL A 148 -4.48 1.64 -2.46
C VAL A 148 -3.89 0.54 -3.35
N PRO A 149 -4.63 -0.54 -3.62
CA PRO A 149 -4.07 -1.68 -4.35
C PRO A 149 -3.73 -1.30 -5.79
N THR A 150 -2.64 -1.80 -6.35
CA THR A 150 -2.22 -1.52 -7.76
C THR A 150 -2.13 -2.76 -8.65
N GLY A 151 -2.34 -3.95 -8.09
CA GLY A 151 -2.34 -5.22 -8.80
C GLY A 151 -3.30 -6.23 -8.20
N VAL A 152 -3.08 -7.51 -8.48
CA VAL A 152 -3.93 -8.64 -8.06
C VAL A 152 -3.28 -9.56 -7.00
N LYS A 153 -2.07 -9.22 -6.55
CA LYS A 153 -1.25 -10.08 -5.66
C LYS A 153 -0.97 -9.40 -4.32
N MET A 154 -1.99 -8.80 -3.71
CA MET A 154 -1.85 -8.13 -2.42
C MET A 154 -2.13 -9.13 -1.31
N HIS A 155 -1.09 -9.51 -0.58
CA HIS A 155 -1.15 -10.46 0.52
C HIS A 155 -1.22 -9.79 1.89
N SER A 156 -0.69 -8.57 1.99
CA SER A 156 -0.74 -7.80 3.24
C SER A 156 -2.15 -7.30 3.57
N ALA A 157 -2.49 -7.26 4.86
CA ALA A 157 -3.82 -6.93 5.37
C ALA A 157 -4.09 -5.41 5.51
N LEU A 158 -3.30 -4.58 4.83
CA LEU A 158 -3.37 -3.11 4.86
C LEU A 158 -3.93 -2.47 3.60
N PHE A 159 -4.28 -3.26 2.59
CA PHE A 159 -4.88 -2.77 1.36
C PHE A 159 -6.40 -2.70 1.45
N ALA A 160 -6.97 -1.60 0.96
CA ALA A 160 -8.40 -1.51 0.71
C ALA A 160 -8.78 -2.41 -0.49
N LEU A 161 -10.08 -2.74 -0.61
CA LEU A 161 -10.57 -3.55 -1.73
C LEU A 161 -10.33 -2.92 -3.11
N ASN A 162 -10.42 -1.60 -3.20
CA ASN A 162 -10.21 -0.83 -4.43
C ASN A 162 -9.94 0.66 -4.10
N PRO A 163 -9.56 1.50 -5.08
CA PRO A 163 -9.26 2.92 -4.82
C PRO A 163 -10.42 3.73 -4.23
N GLY A 164 -11.67 3.47 -4.63
CA GLY A 164 -12.84 4.14 -4.05
C GLY A 164 -13.10 3.71 -2.60
N ALA A 165 -12.85 2.44 -2.26
CA ALA A 165 -12.90 1.95 -0.89
C ALA A 165 -11.80 2.59 -0.02
N ALA A 166 -10.58 2.73 -0.55
CA ALA A 166 -9.52 3.44 0.15
C ALA A 166 -9.91 4.90 0.43
N ALA A 167 -10.49 5.61 -0.54
CA ALA A 167 -10.94 6.99 -0.35
C ALA A 167 -11.98 7.11 0.77
N ARG A 168 -12.95 6.19 0.82
CA ARG A 168 -13.96 6.17 1.89
C ARG A 168 -13.35 5.87 3.27
N ILE A 169 -12.47 4.87 3.37
CA ILE A 169 -11.79 4.54 4.63
C ILE A 169 -10.98 5.76 5.10
N THR A 170 -10.26 6.42 4.20
CA THR A 170 -9.52 7.66 4.50
C THR A 170 -10.45 8.75 5.01
N ALA A 171 -11.53 9.05 4.30
CA ALA A 171 -12.51 10.07 4.71
C ALA A 171 -13.07 9.78 6.10
N ARG A 172 -13.60 8.57 6.31
CA ARG A 172 -14.17 8.14 7.59
C ARG A 172 -13.16 8.11 8.73
N PHE A 173 -11.92 7.70 8.48
CA PHE A 173 -10.88 7.72 9.50
C PHE A 173 -10.61 9.14 9.99
N LEU A 174 -10.58 10.11 9.08
CA LEU A 174 -10.27 11.50 9.41
C LEU A 174 -11.47 12.27 9.98
N SER A 175 -12.70 11.93 9.58
CA SER A 175 -13.93 12.56 10.09
C SER A 175 -14.48 11.86 11.34
N ASP A 176 -14.67 10.54 11.28
CA ASP A 176 -15.39 9.75 12.28
C ASP A 176 -14.43 9.14 13.32
N GLY A 177 -13.12 9.16 13.05
CA GLY A 177 -12.12 8.58 13.95
C GLY A 177 -12.18 7.05 13.99
N LEU A 178 -12.23 6.39 12.83
CA LEU A 178 -12.21 4.92 12.74
C LEU A 178 -11.09 4.32 13.61
N PRO A 179 -11.34 3.19 14.30
CA PRO A 179 -10.35 2.60 15.17
C PRO A 179 -9.17 2.04 14.37
N LEU A 180 -7.98 2.06 14.96
CA LEU A 180 -6.80 1.44 14.36
C LEU A 180 -6.68 -0.02 14.80
N LYS A 181 -6.13 -0.85 13.91
CA LYS A 181 -5.68 -2.21 14.22
C LYS A 181 -4.28 -2.44 13.67
N GLU A 182 -3.56 -3.37 14.27
CA GLU A 182 -2.36 -3.94 13.65
C GLU A 182 -2.78 -4.84 12.47
N ALA A 183 -2.12 -4.64 11.34
CA ALA A 183 -2.31 -5.43 10.13
C ALA A 183 -0.99 -6.03 9.67
N GLU A 184 -1.05 -7.30 9.27
CA GLU A 184 0.10 -8.07 8.79
C GLU A 184 0.62 -7.51 7.47
N VAL A 185 1.91 -7.22 7.43
CA VAL A 185 2.69 -7.00 6.22
C VAL A 185 3.33 -8.32 5.86
N MET A 186 3.05 -8.80 4.65
CA MET A 186 3.53 -10.09 4.18
C MET A 186 4.71 -9.88 3.22
N ASP A 187 5.77 -10.67 3.39
CA ASP A 187 6.84 -10.80 2.43
C ASP A 187 6.60 -12.05 1.58
N VAL A 188 6.42 -11.85 0.27
CA VAL A 188 6.33 -12.96 -0.66
C VAL A 188 7.77 -13.27 -1.08
N ASP A 189 8.25 -14.45 -0.72
CA ASP A 189 9.55 -14.93 -1.20
C ASP A 189 9.46 -15.12 -2.73
N GLU A 190 9.85 -14.10 -3.47
CA GLU A 190 9.73 -14.07 -4.92
C GLU A 190 10.65 -15.10 -5.58
N GLU A 191 11.74 -15.54 -4.94
CA GLU A 191 12.62 -16.59 -5.45
C GLU A 191 12.02 -17.99 -5.29
N ALA A 192 11.44 -18.28 -4.13
CA ALA A 192 10.63 -19.47 -3.92
C ALA A 192 9.41 -19.46 -4.87
N PHE A 193 8.79 -18.28 -5.05
CA PHE A 193 7.67 -18.11 -5.95
C PHE A 193 8.09 -18.30 -7.40
N ARG A 194 9.26 -17.81 -7.83
CA ARG A 194 9.87 -18.05 -9.15
C ARG A 194 9.99 -19.55 -9.43
N ARG A 195 10.32 -20.36 -8.42
CA ARG A 195 10.40 -21.83 -8.46
C ARG A 195 9.05 -22.56 -8.31
N GLY A 196 7.93 -21.84 -8.23
CA GLY A 196 6.58 -22.41 -8.18
C GLY A 196 5.99 -22.56 -6.77
N TYR A 197 6.71 -22.17 -5.72
CA TYR A 197 6.25 -22.28 -4.33
C TYR A 197 5.78 -20.92 -3.80
N LEU A 198 4.50 -20.79 -3.47
CA LEU A 198 4.00 -19.60 -2.77
C LEU A 198 4.36 -19.70 -1.28
N SER A 199 5.44 -19.05 -0.89
CA SER A 199 5.81 -18.85 0.51
C SER A 199 5.63 -17.37 0.86
N ALA A 200 4.50 -17.03 1.51
CA ALA A 200 4.33 -15.73 2.14
C ALA A 200 4.73 -15.84 3.61
N LYS A 201 5.72 -15.05 4.03
CA LYS A 201 6.17 -14.98 5.42
C LYS A 201 5.69 -13.67 6.03
N LEU A 202 5.34 -13.70 7.31
CA LEU A 202 5.06 -12.48 8.05
C LEU A 202 6.34 -11.63 8.10
N TYR A 203 6.27 -10.41 7.56
CA TYR A 203 7.34 -9.43 7.61
C TYR A 203 7.26 -8.59 8.89
N GLY A 204 6.05 -8.18 9.25
CA GLY A 204 5.71 -7.57 10.54
C GLY A 204 4.35 -6.88 10.47
N TYR A 205 4.20 -5.76 11.18
CA TYR A 205 2.89 -5.13 11.40
C TYR A 205 2.94 -3.62 11.17
N MET A 206 1.84 -3.06 10.65
CA MET A 206 1.60 -1.62 10.61
C MET A 206 0.20 -1.31 11.18
N LEU A 207 0.00 -0.10 11.69
CA LEU A 207 -1.32 0.36 12.09
C LEU A 207 -2.15 0.73 10.86
N VAL A 208 -3.39 0.25 10.78
CA VAL A 208 -4.30 0.50 9.65
C VAL A 208 -5.67 0.92 10.18
N PRO A 209 -6.32 1.93 9.57
CA PRO A 209 -7.72 2.23 9.85
C PRO A 209 -8.61 1.01 9.57
N TYR A 210 -9.35 0.57 10.58
CA TYR A 210 -10.19 -0.60 10.47
C TYR A 210 -11.64 -0.24 10.22
N GLU A 211 -12.17 -0.75 9.13
CA GLU A 211 -13.58 -0.78 8.81
C GLU A 211 -13.94 -2.23 8.44
N ALA A 212 -14.79 -2.86 9.25
CA ALA A 212 -15.09 -4.29 9.13
C ALA A 212 -15.62 -4.70 7.74
N GLU A 213 -16.21 -3.76 7.00
CA GLU A 213 -16.85 -4.02 5.71
C GLU A 213 -15.91 -3.89 4.49
N TYR A 214 -14.70 -3.32 4.62
CA TYR A 214 -13.88 -2.93 3.45
C TYR A 214 -12.38 -3.27 3.50
N VAL A 215 -11.92 -3.98 4.53
CA VAL A 215 -10.52 -4.49 4.59
C VAL A 215 -10.51 -5.98 4.28
N GLN A 216 -9.80 -6.36 3.22
CA GLN A 216 -9.67 -7.75 2.81
C GLN A 216 -8.97 -8.56 3.92
N SER A 217 -9.64 -9.56 4.48
CA SER A 217 -9.02 -10.52 5.39
C SER A 217 -8.05 -11.41 4.61
N VAL A 218 -6.94 -11.79 5.25
CA VAL A 218 -5.94 -12.70 4.65
C VAL A 218 -6.65 -13.97 4.20
N LYS A 219 -6.49 -14.31 2.91
CA LYS A 219 -7.08 -15.51 2.33
C LYS A 219 -6.29 -16.72 2.83
N CYS A 220 -6.75 -17.32 3.92
CA CYS A 220 -6.17 -18.55 4.45
C CYS A 220 -6.46 -19.70 3.46
N ARG A 221 -5.47 -20.13 2.67
CA ARG A 221 -5.56 -21.39 1.93
C ARG A 221 -5.15 -22.49 2.90
N VAL A 222 -6.10 -23.37 3.23
CA VAL A 222 -5.80 -24.63 3.91
C VAL A 222 -4.85 -25.42 3.00
N LEU A 223 -3.64 -25.71 3.47
CA LEU A 223 -2.74 -26.65 2.82
C LEU A 223 -3.32 -28.05 3.06
N GLU A 224 -3.80 -28.72 2.01
CA GLU A 224 -3.99 -30.17 2.04
C GLU A 224 -2.61 -30.83 2.17
N VAL A 225 -2.28 -31.26 3.38
CA VAL A 225 -1.13 -32.13 3.61
C VAL A 225 -1.52 -33.53 3.13
N LYS A 226 -1.03 -33.93 1.95
CA LYS A 226 -1.04 -35.35 1.56
C LYS A 226 -0.06 -36.12 2.45
N VAL A 227 -0.59 -36.83 3.43
CA VAL A 227 0.17 -37.81 4.21
C VAL A 227 0.34 -39.06 3.34
N ASN A 228 1.56 -39.30 2.87
CA ASN A 228 1.91 -40.54 2.18
C ASN A 228 2.21 -41.60 3.26
N LEU A 229 1.27 -42.52 3.48
CA LEU A 229 1.49 -43.71 4.31
C LEU A 229 2.09 -44.81 3.43
N GLU A 230 3.42 -44.95 3.44
CA GLU A 230 4.07 -46.18 2.97
C GLU A 230 3.82 -47.30 3.99
N ILE A 231 2.87 -48.17 3.69
CA ILE A 231 2.73 -49.44 4.39
C ILE A 231 3.75 -50.42 3.78
N LYS A 232 4.89 -50.59 4.46
CA LYS A 232 5.76 -51.75 4.24
C LYS A 232 4.99 -53.01 4.62
N ARG A 233 4.65 -53.85 3.63
CA ARG A 233 4.27 -55.24 3.87
C ARG A 233 5.54 -56.07 4.03
N LEU A 234 5.66 -56.73 5.18
CA LEU A 234 6.49 -57.92 5.37
C LEU A 234 5.86 -59.10 4.61
#